data_AF-A0A7X9IVM7-F1
#
_entry.id   AF-A0A7X9IVM7-F1
#
_cell.length_a   1.000
_cell.length_b   1.000
_cell.length_c   1.000
_cell.angle_alpha   90.00
_cell.angle_beta   90.00
_cell.angle_gamma   90.00
#
_symmetry.space_group_name_H-M   'P 1'
#
loop_
_entity.id
_entity.type
_entity.pdbx_description
1 polymer ?
#
loop_
_entity_poly.entity_id
_entity_poly.type
_entity_poly.pdbx_seq_one_letter_code
_entity_poly.pdbx_strand_id
1 'polypeptide(L)'
;MERFIARFGKKIIGTLSGFDRLVFRAFLRRISYVAGMTLFLNVRRVLFRDFRHFVRDTTEHLVRTSQAAVEKFGRPVRYLESSKTDKDAVARAIARKDGITEDLVALLQCVEPCVTYGIGPNPKTGTTQLRSELGRCLHLYYDLFDPVFGFMNARIQTWFPFSVQICINGRE
;
A
#
# COMPACT_ATOMS: atom_id res chain seq x y z
N MET A 1 -15.26 -20.35 19.43
CA MET A 1 -15.98 -21.19 18.46
C MET A 1 -16.64 -22.40 19.11
N GLU A 2 -15.92 -23.20 19.90
CA GLU A 2 -16.45 -24.43 20.52
C GLU A 2 -17.74 -24.24 21.32
N ARG A 3 -17.82 -23.20 22.17
CA ARG A 3 -19.03 -22.88 22.94
C ARG A 3 -20.24 -22.53 22.05
N PHE A 4 -20.03 -21.97 20.87
CA PHE A 4 -21.08 -21.64 19.91
C PHE A 4 -21.63 -22.90 19.25
N ILE A 5 -20.73 -23.81 18.82
CA ILE A 5 -21.12 -25.10 18.24
C ILE A 5 -21.86 -25.94 19.27
N ALA A 6 -21.37 -26.02 20.52
CA ALA A 6 -22.03 -26.77 21.57
C ALA A 6 -23.47 -26.26 21.86
N ARG A 7 -23.68 -24.94 21.84
CA ARG A 7 -24.98 -24.32 22.12
C ARG A 7 -25.96 -24.41 20.95
N PHE A 8 -25.48 -24.34 19.71
CA PHE A 8 -26.32 -24.22 18.51
C PHE A 8 -26.19 -25.39 17.53
N GLY A 9 -25.50 -26.48 17.89
CA GLY A 9 -25.18 -27.58 16.98
C GLY A 9 -26.38 -28.13 16.21
N LYS A 10 -27.55 -28.28 16.86
CA LYS A 10 -28.79 -28.73 16.22
C LYS A 10 -29.36 -27.75 15.17
N LYS A 11 -28.88 -26.50 15.15
CA LYS A 11 -29.25 -25.44 14.20
C LYS A 11 -28.17 -25.19 13.14
N ILE A 12 -27.00 -25.82 13.24
CA ILE A 12 -25.91 -25.67 12.27
C ILE A 12 -26.14 -26.69 11.14
N ILE A 13 -26.35 -26.18 9.93
CA ILE A 13 -26.59 -27.01 8.73
C ILE A 13 -25.27 -27.35 8.02
N GLY A 14 -24.21 -26.56 8.24
CA GLY A 14 -22.88 -26.77 7.70
C GLY A 14 -21.88 -25.73 8.19
N THR A 15 -20.61 -25.94 7.89
CA THR A 15 -19.52 -24.98 8.17
C THR A 15 -18.84 -24.62 6.86
N LEU A 16 -18.70 -23.33 6.59
CA LEU A 16 -17.84 -22.82 5.52
C LEU A 16 -16.48 -22.47 6.13
N SER A 17 -15.41 -22.96 5.51
CA SER A 17 -14.03 -22.66 5.89
C SER A 17 -13.30 -22.06 4.68
N GLY A 18 -12.45 -21.08 4.93
CA GLY A 18 -11.74 -20.35 3.89
C GLY A 18 -10.99 -19.17 4.48
N PHE A 19 -10.20 -18.51 3.63
CA PHE A 19 -9.55 -17.26 4.00
C PHE A 19 -10.57 -16.12 3.96
N ASP A 20 -10.59 -15.29 4.98
CA ASP A 20 -11.35 -14.04 4.94
C ASP A 20 -10.67 -13.04 3.98
N ARG A 21 -9.36 -12.85 4.17
CA ARG A 21 -8.51 -12.01 3.34
C ARG A 21 -7.15 -12.66 3.18
N LEU A 22 -6.63 -12.64 1.97
CA LEU A 22 -5.24 -13.03 1.69
C LEU A 22 -4.46 -11.76 1.36
N VAL A 23 -3.38 -11.50 2.12
CA VAL A 23 -2.55 -10.31 1.94
C VAL A 23 -1.12 -10.71 1.59
N PHE A 24 -0.71 -10.40 0.37
CA PHE A 24 0.67 -10.52 -0.07
C PHE A 24 1.43 -9.23 0.24
N ARG A 25 2.67 -9.35 0.69
CA ARG A 25 3.53 -8.20 0.97
C ARG A 25 4.79 -8.29 0.13
N ALA A 26 5.07 -7.23 -0.63
CA ALA A 26 6.30 -7.11 -1.38
C ALA A 26 7.17 -6.00 -0.78
N PHE A 27 8.46 -6.30 -0.69
CA PHE A 27 9.48 -5.39 -0.17
C PHE A 27 10.68 -5.40 -1.11
N LEU A 28 11.22 -4.21 -1.38
CA LEU A 28 12.54 -4.10 -2.00
C LEU A 28 13.59 -4.49 -0.95
N ARG A 29 13.85 -5.80 -0.82
CA ARG A 29 14.62 -6.40 0.28
C ARG A 29 15.93 -5.68 0.57
N ARG A 30 16.67 -5.29 -0.48
CA ARG A 30 17.97 -4.62 -0.38
C ARG A 30 17.93 -3.23 0.26
N ILE A 31 16.77 -2.57 0.28
CA ILE A 31 16.62 -1.21 0.80
C ILE A 31 15.58 -1.14 1.92
N SER A 32 15.04 -2.28 2.36
CA SER A 32 13.99 -2.35 3.39
C SER A 32 14.55 -2.45 4.82
N TYR A 33 15.82 -2.06 5.01
CA TYR A 33 16.49 -1.95 6.30
C TYR A 33 17.58 -0.88 6.21
N VAL A 34 17.94 -0.26 7.34
CA VAL A 34 18.80 0.94 7.39
C VAL A 34 20.14 0.74 6.68
N ALA A 35 20.87 -0.34 6.99
CA ALA A 35 22.17 -0.59 6.37
C ALA A 35 22.07 -0.76 4.84
N GLY A 36 21.02 -1.42 4.35
CA GLY A 36 20.77 -1.62 2.93
C GLY A 36 20.42 -0.31 2.22
N MET A 37 19.58 0.52 2.83
CA MET A 37 19.25 1.84 2.29
C MET A 37 20.47 2.78 2.30
N THR A 38 21.30 2.74 3.36
CA THR A 38 22.57 3.49 3.38
C THR A 38 23.50 3.06 2.25
N LEU A 39 23.66 1.75 2.02
CA LEU A 39 24.45 1.24 0.91
C LEU A 39 23.89 1.70 -0.45
N PHE A 40 22.56 1.66 -0.62
CA PHE A 40 21.91 2.15 -1.82
C PHE A 40 22.18 3.63 -2.08
N LEU A 41 22.03 4.49 -1.06
CA LEU A 41 22.34 5.92 -1.18
C LEU A 41 23.81 6.16 -1.55
N ASN A 42 24.75 5.41 -0.96
CA ASN A 42 26.17 5.48 -1.30
C ASN A 42 26.44 5.10 -2.75
N VAL A 43 25.88 3.99 -3.23
CA VAL A 43 26.01 3.56 -4.64
C VAL A 43 25.40 4.58 -5.60
N ARG A 44 24.30 5.22 -5.21
CA ARG A 44 23.64 6.29 -5.98
C ARG A 44 24.31 7.66 -5.82
N ARG A 45 25.37 7.78 -5.02
CA ARG A 45 26.07 9.02 -4.68
C ARG A 45 25.14 10.11 -4.14
N VAL A 46 24.10 9.72 -3.41
CA VAL A 46 23.17 10.64 -2.75
C VAL A 46 23.71 11.00 -1.38
N LEU A 47 24.12 12.26 -1.20
CA LEU A 47 24.58 12.75 0.09
C LEU A 47 23.40 12.89 1.05
N PHE A 48 23.67 12.79 2.35
CA PHE A 48 22.66 12.96 3.39
C PHE A 48 21.96 14.33 3.36
N ARG A 49 22.66 15.40 2.96
CA ARG A 49 22.04 16.73 2.76
C ARG A 49 21.01 16.76 1.62
N ASP A 50 21.19 15.91 0.61
CA ASP A 50 20.36 15.85 -0.60
C ASP A 50 19.26 14.78 -0.51
N PHE A 51 19.26 13.98 0.56
CA PHE A 51 18.35 12.87 0.77
C PHE A 51 16.88 13.26 0.66
N ARG A 52 16.46 14.36 1.29
CA ARG A 52 15.07 14.84 1.25
C ARG A 52 14.63 15.14 -0.18
N HIS A 53 15.49 15.79 -0.96
CA HIS A 53 15.24 16.10 -2.37
C HIS A 53 15.11 14.81 -3.18
N PHE A 54 16.07 13.90 -3.03
CA PHE A 54 16.06 12.61 -3.71
C PHE A 54 14.80 11.78 -3.43
N VAL A 55 14.38 11.68 -2.17
CA VAL A 55 13.15 10.96 -1.79
C VAL A 55 11.92 11.61 -2.40
N ARG A 56 11.83 12.95 -2.33
CA ARG A 56 10.70 13.70 -2.91
C ARG A 56 10.61 13.46 -4.42
N ASP A 57 11.70 13.64 -5.16
CA ASP A 57 11.68 13.49 -6.62
C ASP A 57 11.34 12.05 -7.04
N THR A 58 11.86 11.06 -6.31
CA THR A 58 11.52 9.65 -6.56
C THR A 58 10.04 9.38 -6.27
N THR A 59 9.51 9.96 -5.19
CA THR A 59 8.09 9.88 -4.81
C THR A 59 7.19 10.50 -5.88
N GLU A 60 7.50 11.72 -6.32
CA GLU A 60 6.76 12.43 -7.36
C GLU A 60 6.78 11.68 -8.68
N HIS A 61 7.93 11.10 -9.04
CA HIS A 61 8.04 10.27 -10.23
C HIS A 61 7.15 9.02 -10.16
N LEU A 62 7.14 8.32 -9.02
CA LEU A 62 6.25 7.17 -8.79
C LEU A 62 4.78 7.56 -8.89
N VAL A 63 4.37 8.64 -8.22
CA VAL A 63 2.98 9.12 -8.21
C VAL A 63 2.55 9.52 -9.63
N ARG A 64 3.35 10.32 -10.33
CA ARG A 64 3.05 10.75 -11.70
C ARG A 64 2.93 9.58 -12.67
N THR A 65 3.84 8.62 -12.58
CA THR A 65 3.82 7.42 -13.44
C THR A 65 2.59 6.55 -13.14
N SER A 66 2.21 6.45 -11.88
CA SER A 66 1.01 5.72 -11.44
C SER A 66 -0.27 6.37 -11.97
N GLN A 67 -0.37 7.69 -11.86
CA GLN A 67 -1.51 8.46 -12.36
C GLN A 67 -1.63 8.33 -13.87
N ALA A 68 -0.54 8.57 -14.60
CA ALA A 68 -0.51 8.45 -16.06
C ALA A 68 -0.88 7.04 -16.55
N ALA A 69 -0.45 5.98 -15.83
CA ALA A 69 -0.84 4.62 -16.15
C ALA A 69 -2.35 4.43 -16.04
N VAL A 70 -2.97 4.87 -14.94
CA VAL A 70 -4.42 4.73 -14.70
C VAL A 70 -5.25 5.59 -15.64
N GLU A 71 -4.81 6.82 -15.92
CA GLU A 71 -5.43 7.72 -16.90
C GLU A 71 -5.42 7.11 -18.31
N LYS A 72 -4.35 6.39 -18.69
CA LYS A 72 -4.27 5.68 -19.97
C LYS A 72 -5.32 4.56 -20.09
N PHE A 73 -5.75 3.97 -18.97
CA PHE A 73 -6.86 3.01 -18.94
C PHE A 73 -8.24 3.67 -18.89
N GLY A 74 -8.33 5.01 -18.95
CA GLY A 74 -9.58 5.75 -18.84
C GLY A 74 -10.22 5.61 -17.46
N ARG A 75 -9.43 5.34 -16.42
CA ARG A 75 -9.93 5.14 -15.05
C ARG A 75 -9.67 6.37 -14.18
N PRO A 76 -10.52 6.66 -13.19
CA PRO A 76 -10.36 7.84 -12.35
C PRO A 76 -9.20 7.70 -11.36
N VAL A 77 -8.49 8.82 -11.18
CA VAL A 77 -7.58 9.06 -10.04
C VAL A 77 -8.32 9.91 -9.02
N ARG A 78 -8.41 9.45 -7.76
CA ARG A 78 -9.15 10.17 -6.71
C ARG A 78 -8.36 10.27 -5.42
N TYR A 79 -8.13 11.49 -4.97
CA TYR A 79 -7.60 11.76 -3.64
C TYR A 79 -8.69 11.65 -2.56
N LEU A 80 -8.35 11.03 -1.43
CA LEU A 80 -9.18 10.85 -0.26
C LEU A 80 -8.58 11.61 0.92
N GLU A 81 -9.36 12.52 1.50
CA GLU A 81 -8.92 13.41 2.57
C GLU A 81 -8.66 12.68 3.90
N SER A 82 -9.30 11.53 4.12
CA SER A 82 -9.24 10.80 5.37
C SER A 82 -8.81 9.35 5.16
N SER A 83 -7.83 8.91 5.96
CA SER A 83 -7.42 7.50 6.02
C SER A 83 -8.52 6.58 6.57
N LYS A 84 -9.52 7.15 7.26
CA LYS A 84 -10.68 6.43 7.79
C LYS A 84 -11.77 6.18 6.73
N THR A 85 -11.68 6.82 5.57
CA THR A 85 -12.61 6.58 4.47
C THR A 85 -12.50 5.12 4.02
N ASP A 86 -13.64 4.46 3.89
CA ASP A 86 -13.71 3.09 3.37
C ASP A 86 -13.40 3.10 1.87
N LYS A 87 -12.19 2.66 1.53
CA LYS A 87 -11.66 2.67 0.16
C LYS A 87 -12.33 1.62 -0.71
N ASP A 88 -12.69 0.47 -0.14
CA ASP A 88 -13.40 -0.60 -0.85
C ASP A 88 -14.79 -0.08 -1.27
N ALA A 89 -15.52 0.55 -0.35
CA ALA A 89 -16.82 1.15 -0.66
C ALA A 89 -16.72 2.25 -1.74
N VAL A 90 -15.69 3.10 -1.68
CA VAL A 90 -15.46 4.14 -2.70
C VAL A 90 -15.17 3.53 -4.07
N ALA A 91 -14.26 2.57 -4.14
CA ALA A 91 -13.91 1.90 -5.40
C ALA A 91 -15.11 1.15 -6.00
N ARG A 92 -15.87 0.41 -5.18
CA ARG A 92 -17.09 -0.27 -5.65
C ARG A 92 -18.17 0.70 -6.11
N ALA A 93 -18.30 1.87 -5.47
CA ALA A 93 -19.22 2.91 -5.93
C ALA A 93 -18.80 3.46 -7.31
N ILE A 94 -17.50 3.65 -7.55
CA ILE A 94 -16.97 4.02 -8.86
C ILE A 94 -17.28 2.94 -9.89
N ALA A 95 -16.96 1.68 -9.58
CA ALA A 95 -17.22 0.56 -10.49
C ALA A 95 -18.70 0.46 -10.90
N ARG A 96 -19.63 0.58 -9.94
CA ARG A 96 -21.07 0.56 -10.22
C ARG A 96 -21.51 1.73 -11.09
N LYS A 97 -21.01 2.93 -10.81
CA LYS A 97 -21.32 4.14 -11.57
C LYS A 97 -20.85 4.02 -13.02
N ASP A 98 -19.67 3.46 -13.23
CA ASP A 98 -18.99 3.43 -14.52
C ASP A 98 -19.19 2.08 -15.26
N GLY A 99 -20.00 1.17 -14.71
CA GLY A 99 -20.31 -0.13 -15.32
C GLY A 99 -19.11 -1.09 -15.42
N ILE A 100 -18.14 -0.98 -14.51
CA ILE A 100 -16.90 -1.76 -14.53
C ILE A 100 -17.12 -3.09 -13.82
N THR A 101 -16.94 -4.20 -14.53
CA THR A 101 -17.08 -5.56 -14.01
C THR A 101 -15.77 -6.36 -14.02
N GLU A 102 -14.75 -5.86 -14.71
CA GLU A 102 -13.43 -6.48 -14.85
C GLU A 102 -12.34 -5.39 -14.93
N ASP A 103 -11.10 -5.79 -14.64
CA ASP A 103 -9.90 -4.96 -14.69
C ASP A 103 -9.88 -3.79 -13.68
N LEU A 104 -8.92 -2.89 -13.88
CA LEU A 104 -8.68 -1.70 -13.07
C LEU A 104 -9.97 -0.87 -12.93
N VAL A 105 -10.34 -0.55 -11.71
CA VAL A 105 -11.49 0.31 -11.37
C VAL A 105 -11.02 1.75 -11.20
N ALA A 106 -10.05 1.99 -10.32
CA ALA A 106 -9.59 3.34 -9.97
C ALA A 106 -8.20 3.32 -9.32
N LEU A 107 -7.59 4.52 -9.28
CA LEU A 107 -6.47 4.82 -8.39
C LEU A 107 -6.94 5.72 -7.25
N LEU A 108 -7.08 5.18 -6.05
CA LEU A 108 -7.36 5.99 -4.85
C LEU A 108 -6.04 6.42 -4.21
N GLN A 109 -5.98 7.65 -3.73
CA GLN A 109 -4.79 8.23 -3.10
C GLN A 109 -5.14 8.73 -1.71
N CYS A 110 -4.34 8.42 -0.69
CA CYS A 110 -4.61 8.88 0.67
C CYS A 110 -3.32 9.00 1.48
N VAL A 111 -3.22 10.01 2.35
CA VAL A 111 -2.07 10.14 3.26
C VAL A 111 -2.30 9.24 4.48
N GLU A 112 -1.36 8.31 4.73
CA GLU A 112 -1.45 7.34 5.82
C GLU A 112 -0.11 7.16 6.55
N PRO A 113 -0.12 6.62 7.79
CA PRO A 113 1.09 6.26 8.50
C PRO A 113 1.92 5.20 7.76
N CYS A 114 3.23 5.38 7.79
CA CYS A 114 4.20 4.49 7.16
C CYS A 114 5.48 4.35 7.98
N VAL A 115 6.25 3.28 7.71
CA VAL A 115 7.66 3.20 8.12
C VAL A 115 8.52 3.72 6.97
N THR A 116 9.36 4.70 7.25
CA THR A 116 10.22 5.37 6.27
C THR A 116 11.62 5.59 6.86
N TYR A 117 12.47 6.29 6.12
CA TYR A 117 13.79 6.71 6.58
C TYR A 117 13.86 8.20 6.85
N GLY A 118 14.53 8.55 7.94
CA GLY A 118 14.93 9.92 8.28
C GLY A 118 16.43 10.02 8.42
N ILE A 119 16.92 11.26 8.47
CA ILE A 119 18.33 11.58 8.75
C ILE A 119 18.40 12.34 10.05
N GLY A 120 19.30 11.92 10.92
CA GLY A 120 19.53 12.59 12.20
C GLY A 120 20.83 12.18 12.87
N PRO A 121 21.22 12.85 13.95
CA PRO A 121 22.40 12.50 14.71
C PRO A 121 22.23 11.14 15.40
N ASN A 122 23.30 10.35 15.43
CA ASN A 122 23.42 9.20 16.30
C ASN A 122 23.68 9.69 17.74
N PRO A 123 22.84 9.35 18.73
CA PRO A 123 23.03 9.82 20.11
C PRO A 123 24.34 9.38 20.76
N LYS A 124 24.93 8.26 20.32
CA LYS A 124 26.17 7.71 20.88
C LYS A 124 27.42 8.31 20.25
N THR A 125 27.41 8.51 18.92
CA THR A 125 28.60 8.92 18.16
C THR A 125 28.56 10.37 17.71
N GLY A 126 27.42 11.07 17.81
CA GLY A 126 27.22 12.42 17.30
C GLY A 126 27.19 12.53 15.77
N THR A 127 27.46 11.44 15.06
CA THR A 127 27.53 11.43 13.59
C THR A 127 26.14 11.42 12.95
N THR A 128 26.00 12.11 11.80
CA THR A 128 24.76 12.06 11.03
C THR A 128 24.59 10.68 10.41
N GLN A 129 23.43 10.06 10.59
CA GLN A 129 23.11 8.74 10.05
C GLN A 129 21.69 8.66 9.52
N LEU A 130 21.46 7.69 8.63
CA LEU A 130 20.12 7.26 8.26
C LEU A 130 19.50 6.43 9.40
N ARG A 131 18.20 6.61 9.65
CA ARG A 131 17.44 5.83 10.62
C ARG A 131 16.07 5.44 10.07
N SER A 132 15.52 4.34 10.55
CA SER A 132 14.10 4.02 10.35
C SER A 132 13.26 4.88 11.28
N GLU A 133 12.15 5.44 10.80
CA GLU A 133 11.22 6.22 11.61
C GLU A 133 9.77 6.04 11.14
N LEU A 134 8.84 6.33 12.05
CA LEU A 134 7.42 6.44 11.73
C LEU A 134 7.16 7.79 11.07
N GLY A 135 6.49 7.76 9.93
CA GLY A 135 6.13 8.95 9.17
C GLY A 135 4.71 8.84 8.64
N ARG A 136 4.38 9.77 7.74
CA ARG A 136 3.16 9.72 6.92
C ARG A 136 3.55 10.00 5.49
N CYS A 137 2.97 9.25 4.56
CA CYS A 137 3.19 9.48 3.13
C CYS A 137 1.91 9.22 2.35
N LEU A 138 1.90 9.59 1.08
CA LEU A 138 0.83 9.21 0.18
C LEU A 138 0.87 7.70 -0.03
N HIS A 139 -0.28 7.05 0.03
CA HIS A 139 -0.47 5.68 -0.40
C HIS A 139 -1.33 5.69 -1.64
N LEU A 140 -0.97 4.83 -2.58
CA LEU A 140 -1.68 4.60 -3.83
C LEU A 140 -2.41 3.26 -3.73
N TYR A 141 -3.70 3.24 -4.03
CA TYR A 141 -4.53 2.06 -4.04
C TYR A 141 -5.01 1.83 -5.46
N TYR A 142 -4.54 0.76 -6.08
CA TYR A 142 -5.07 0.24 -7.33
C TYR A 142 -6.17 -0.74 -6.98
N ASP A 143 -7.42 -0.35 -7.20
CA ASP A 143 -8.57 -1.22 -7.00
C ASP A 143 -8.97 -1.82 -8.35
N LEU A 144 -9.22 -3.13 -8.40
CA LEU A 144 -9.55 -3.84 -9.65
C LEU A 144 -10.47 -5.05 -9.40
N PHE A 145 -11.11 -5.52 -10.47
CA PHE A 145 -11.76 -6.82 -10.53
C PHE A 145 -10.89 -7.80 -11.31
N ASP A 146 -10.31 -8.78 -10.62
CA ASP A 146 -9.60 -9.88 -11.26
C ASP A 146 -10.61 -10.95 -11.73
N PRO A 147 -10.46 -11.52 -12.94
CA PRO A 147 -11.41 -12.51 -13.46
C PRO A 147 -11.53 -13.79 -12.64
N VAL A 148 -10.53 -14.11 -11.81
CA VAL A 148 -10.50 -15.32 -10.97
C VAL A 148 -10.73 -14.98 -9.51
N PHE A 149 -10.11 -13.92 -9.02
CA PHE A 149 -10.11 -13.57 -7.60
C PHE A 149 -11.16 -12.53 -7.21
N GLY A 150 -11.89 -11.99 -8.18
CA GLY A 150 -12.87 -10.94 -7.94
C GLY A 150 -12.21 -9.64 -7.51
N PHE A 151 -12.93 -8.87 -6.70
CA PHE A 151 -12.45 -7.58 -6.22
C PHE A 151 -11.20 -7.69 -5.35
N MET A 152 -10.15 -6.98 -5.75
CA MET A 152 -8.87 -6.94 -5.04
C MET A 152 -8.26 -5.54 -5.09
N ASN A 153 -7.26 -5.30 -4.23
CA ASN A 153 -6.51 -4.06 -4.27
C ASN A 153 -5.00 -4.25 -4.12
N ALA A 154 -4.24 -3.33 -4.70
CA ALA A 154 -2.81 -3.18 -4.47
C ALA A 154 -2.52 -1.79 -3.86
N ARG A 155 -2.03 -1.79 -2.62
CA ARG A 155 -1.60 -0.61 -1.87
C ARG A 155 -0.10 -0.42 -1.98
N ILE A 156 0.34 0.72 -2.46
CA ILE A 156 1.75 1.11 -2.59
C ILE A 156 2.03 2.30 -1.67
N GLN A 157 3.00 2.16 -0.77
CA GLN A 157 3.58 3.28 -0.03
C GLN A 157 4.46 4.12 -0.97
N THR A 158 4.29 5.44 -1.03
CA THR A 158 5.06 6.25 -1.99
C THR A 158 6.39 6.76 -1.46
N TRP A 159 6.67 6.62 -0.16
CA TRP A 159 8.01 6.86 0.39
C TRP A 159 8.81 5.56 0.49
N PHE A 160 10.14 5.67 0.47
CA PHE A 160 11.03 4.53 0.68
C PHE A 160 10.62 3.74 1.95
N PRO A 161 10.65 2.39 1.93
CA PRO A 161 11.19 1.53 0.87
C PRO A 161 10.16 1.10 -0.20
N PHE A 162 9.06 1.85 -0.39
CA PHE A 162 7.99 1.53 -1.34
C PHE A 162 7.33 0.17 -1.10
N SER A 163 6.99 -0.12 0.15
CA SER A 163 6.31 -1.37 0.48
C SER A 163 4.98 -1.49 -0.27
N VAL A 164 4.69 -2.70 -0.76
CA VAL A 164 3.45 -3.01 -1.48
C VAL A 164 2.67 -4.07 -0.73
N GLN A 165 1.36 -3.91 -0.67
CA GLN A 165 0.42 -4.88 -0.13
C GLN A 165 -0.63 -5.19 -1.19
N ILE A 166 -0.81 -6.46 -1.52
CA ILE A 166 -1.89 -6.90 -2.41
C ILE A 166 -2.90 -7.65 -1.54
N CYS A 167 -4.14 -7.16 -1.47
CA CYS A 167 -5.21 -7.78 -0.72
C CYS A 167 -6.21 -8.41 -1.68
N ILE A 168 -6.47 -9.71 -1.47
CA ILE A 168 -7.51 -10.47 -2.16
C ILE A 168 -8.59 -10.82 -1.13
N ASN A 169 -9.86 -10.63 -1.51
CA ASN A 169 -10.99 -11.06 -0.71
C ASN A 169 -11.23 -12.56 -0.95
N GLY A 170 -11.14 -13.38 0.09
CA GLY A 170 -11.34 -14.83 -0.04
C GLY A 170 -12.81 -15.26 -0.04
N ARG A 171 -13.73 -14.30 -0.04
CA ARG A 171 -15.19 -14.51 -0.02
C ARG A 171 -15.94 -13.87 -1.20
N GLU A 172 -15.22 -13.44 -2.24
CA GLU A 172 -15.83 -13.05 -3.52
C GLU A 172 -16.37 -14.28 -4.26
#